data_AF-A0A965YCE3-F1
#
_entry.id   AF-A0A965YCE3-F1
#
_cell.length_a   1.000
_cell.length_b   1.000
_cell.length_c   1.000
_cell.angle_alpha   90.00
_cell.angle_beta   90.00
_cell.angle_gamma   90.00
#
_symmetry.space_group_name_H-M   'P 1'
#
loop_
_entity.id
_entity.type
_entity.pdbx_description
1 polymer ?
#
loop_
_entity_poly.entity_id
_entity_poly.type
_entity_poly.pdbx_seq_one_letter_code
_entity_poly.pdbx_strand_id
1 'polypeptide(L)'
;MRVFIACLMLCLLAGCETHMLTERTIEVVLEEQHPWHEASHRPLWNTLVYTDGKGNLESYHLLPGTKRVKLSVPRGKMTVIAAYPLSSLHPVGGFCHPGGNSIITLAEEQGSLADLLLNSYEQNHEAVENLQGSLLASLAGDASLVDGNALMVSLLNGELSEGTVLPLAMLDVTLCDLPEGYWVPERRVQQAFWSQWGETVELQVEGGIQRWWNRERSLCLTLYSDLVQRRYMSSLAKAPFW
;
A
#
# COMPACT_ATOMS: atom_id res chain seq x y z
N MET A 1 47.02 23.72 27.51
CA MET A 1 46.24 22.49 27.77
C MET A 1 44.72 22.71 27.84
N ARG A 2 44.21 23.82 28.39
CA ARG A 2 42.76 24.09 28.47
C ARG A 2 42.06 24.38 27.13
N VAL A 3 42.77 24.97 26.17
CA VAL A 3 42.22 25.31 24.83
C VAL A 3 42.05 24.06 23.95
N PHE A 4 42.95 23.08 24.06
CA PHE A 4 42.86 21.82 23.30
C PHE A 4 41.66 20.96 23.71
N ILE A 5 41.32 20.96 25.01
CA ILE A 5 40.15 20.22 25.53
C ILE A 5 38.84 20.89 25.07
N ALA A 6 38.82 22.22 24.98
CA ALA A 6 37.66 22.96 24.47
C ALA A 6 37.40 22.71 22.98
N CYS A 7 38.45 22.63 22.14
CA CYS A 7 38.30 22.26 20.73
C CYS A 7 37.87 20.79 20.54
N LEU A 8 38.33 19.86 21.38
CA LEU A 8 37.90 18.45 21.31
C LEU A 8 36.43 18.28 21.70
N MET A 9 35.94 19.03 22.70
CA MET A 9 34.53 19.06 23.08
C MET A 9 33.63 19.71 22.02
N LEU A 10 34.13 20.69 21.26
CA LEU A 10 33.38 21.30 20.16
C LEU A 10 33.19 20.34 18.97
N CYS A 11 34.19 19.49 18.68
CA CYS A 11 34.09 18.48 17.63
C CYS A 11 33.15 17.32 18.00
N LEU A 12 33.00 16.99 19.29
CA LEU A 12 32.07 15.96 19.77
C LEU A 12 30.59 16.38 19.70
N LEU A 13 30.31 17.68 19.63
CA LEU A 13 28.95 18.23 19.54
C LEU A 13 28.48 18.51 18.10
N ALA A 14 29.35 18.35 17.10
CA ALA A 14 29.02 18.53 15.68
C ALA A 14 28.55 17.24 14.99
N GLY A 15 28.47 16.12 15.71
CA GLY A 15 27.90 14.86 15.24
C GLY A 15 26.37 14.87 15.24
N CYS A 16 25.75 15.84 14.56
CA CYS A 16 24.33 15.73 14.21
C CYS A 16 24.22 14.77 13.02
N GLU A 17 23.82 13.54 13.31
CA GLU A 17 23.66 12.41 12.39
C GLU A 17 22.72 12.76 11.23
N THR A 18 23.29 13.24 10.13
CA THR A 18 22.74 12.98 8.79
C THR A 18 23.83 12.25 8.04
N HIS A 19 23.77 10.92 8.06
CA HIS A 19 24.77 10.10 7.39
C HIS A 19 24.55 10.19 5.87
N MET A 20 25.07 11.26 5.24
CA MET A 20 24.99 11.51 3.79
C MET A 20 25.46 10.33 2.93
N LEU A 21 26.28 9.44 3.51
CA LEU A 21 26.81 8.25 2.86
C LEU A 21 25.88 7.03 2.95
N THR A 22 25.02 6.93 3.97
CA THR A 22 24.13 5.76 4.16
C THR A 22 22.71 6.04 3.69
N GLU A 23 22.29 7.30 3.71
CA GLU A 23 20.93 7.71 3.35
C GLU A 23 20.93 8.63 2.12
N ARG A 24 19.80 8.63 1.41
CA ARG A 24 19.51 9.57 0.33
C ARG A 24 18.10 10.10 0.48
N THR A 25 17.90 11.34 0.04
CA THR A 25 16.56 11.91 -0.04
C THR A 25 15.91 11.52 -1.37
N ILE A 26 14.70 10.98 -1.29
CA ILE A 26 13.82 10.76 -2.44
C ILE A 26 12.58 11.65 -2.32
N GLU A 27 11.93 11.92 -3.45
CA GLU A 27 10.61 12.53 -3.52
C GLU A 27 9.59 11.44 -3.87
N VAL A 28 8.60 11.26 -3.00
CA VAL A 28 7.46 10.38 -3.22
C VAL A 28 6.30 11.21 -3.74
N VAL A 29 5.68 10.78 -4.83
CA VAL A 29 4.59 11.48 -5.50
C VAL A 29 3.32 10.63 -5.45
N LEU A 30 2.24 11.22 -4.94
CA LEU A 30 0.89 10.66 -4.94
C LEU A 30 0.11 11.38 -6.06
N GLU A 31 0.10 10.81 -7.27
CA GLU A 31 -0.58 11.41 -8.42
C GLU A 31 -2.06 11.01 -8.50
N GLU A 32 -2.38 9.79 -8.08
CA GLU A 32 -3.72 9.23 -8.21
C GLU A 32 -4.69 9.83 -7.21
N GLN A 33 -5.87 10.24 -7.70
CA GLN A 33 -6.98 10.61 -6.84
C GLN A 33 -7.76 9.37 -6.41
N HIS A 34 -8.12 9.24 -5.15
CA HIS A 34 -8.92 8.09 -4.73
C HIS A 34 -10.35 8.21 -5.31
N PRO A 35 -11.03 7.13 -5.73
CA PRO A 35 -12.41 7.20 -6.23
C PRO A 35 -13.37 7.90 -5.26
N TRP A 36 -13.22 7.69 -3.95
CA TRP A 36 -14.01 8.40 -2.93
C TRP A 36 -13.69 9.89 -2.84
N HIS A 37 -12.47 10.32 -3.19
CA HIS A 37 -12.15 11.73 -3.35
C HIS A 37 -12.97 12.33 -4.49
N GLU A 38 -13.00 11.66 -5.65
CA GLU A 38 -13.76 12.09 -6.82
C GLU A 38 -15.26 12.19 -6.52
N ALA A 39 -15.83 11.20 -5.84
CA ALA A 39 -17.26 11.15 -5.51
C ALA A 39 -17.70 12.11 -4.37
N SER A 40 -16.79 12.44 -3.44
CA SER A 40 -17.08 13.33 -2.32
C SER A 40 -16.67 14.79 -2.58
N HIS A 41 -15.76 15.01 -3.53
CA HIS A 41 -14.99 16.25 -3.72
C HIS A 41 -14.24 16.70 -2.44
N ARG A 42 -13.93 15.76 -1.53
CA ARG A 42 -13.18 16.02 -0.29
C ARG A 42 -11.86 15.27 -0.30
N PRO A 43 -10.71 15.95 -0.09
CA PRO A 43 -9.42 15.28 -0.05
C PRO A 43 -9.35 14.29 1.11
N LEU A 44 -8.85 13.08 0.82
CA LEU A 44 -8.50 12.11 1.84
C LEU A 44 -7.13 12.46 2.42
N TRP A 45 -6.98 12.28 3.72
CA TRP A 45 -5.66 12.19 4.34
C TRP A 45 -5.11 10.77 4.10
N ASN A 46 -3.78 10.64 4.11
CA ASN A 46 -3.10 9.37 3.87
C ASN A 46 -2.11 9.08 5.00
N THR A 47 -1.91 7.81 5.33
CA THR A 47 -0.76 7.37 6.14
C THR A 47 0.27 6.77 5.20
N LEU A 48 1.45 7.38 5.12
CA LEU A 48 2.58 6.85 4.37
C LEU A 48 3.36 5.91 5.29
N VAL A 49 3.65 4.70 4.83
CA VAL A 49 4.45 3.70 5.54
C VAL A 49 5.58 3.26 4.63
N TYR A 50 6.78 3.12 5.18
CA TYR A 50 7.93 2.63 4.42
C TYR A 50 8.95 1.94 5.32
N THR A 51 9.80 1.12 4.71
CA THR A 51 10.88 0.39 5.42
C THR A 51 12.07 1.29 5.75
N ASP A 52 12.57 1.27 6.98
CA ASP A 52 13.70 2.12 7.41
C ASP A 52 15.09 1.60 6.99
N GLY A 53 15.17 0.35 6.50
CA GLY A 53 16.43 -0.31 6.16
C GLY A 53 17.21 -0.82 7.37
N LYS A 54 16.61 -0.84 8.56
CA LYS A 54 17.15 -1.30 9.83
C LYS A 54 16.22 -2.33 10.50
N GLY A 55 15.22 -2.82 9.77
CA GLY A 55 14.27 -3.83 10.25
C GLY A 55 13.01 -3.27 10.90
N ASN A 56 12.74 -1.97 10.80
CA ASN A 56 11.47 -1.37 11.24
C ASN A 56 10.71 -0.66 10.11
N LEU A 57 9.42 -0.42 10.37
CA LEU A 57 8.58 0.42 9.53
C LEU A 57 8.50 1.83 10.11
N GLU A 58 8.67 2.83 9.26
CA GLU A 58 8.41 4.23 9.56
C GLU A 58 7.03 4.61 9.04
N SER A 59 6.33 5.49 9.76
CA SER A 59 4.98 5.93 9.39
C SER A 59 4.79 7.44 9.55
N TYR A 60 4.16 8.07 8.56
CA TYR A 60 3.84 9.49 8.56
C TYR A 60 2.40 9.75 8.15
N HIS A 61 1.70 10.57 8.93
CA HIS A 61 0.39 11.07 8.56
C HIS A 61 0.51 12.28 7.63
N LEU A 62 -0.02 12.16 6.43
CA LEU A 62 -0.05 13.21 5.42
C LEU A 62 -1.36 13.97 5.51
N LEU A 63 -1.26 15.30 5.49
CA LEU A 63 -2.43 16.17 5.45
C LEU A 63 -3.25 15.95 4.17
N PRO A 64 -4.57 16.17 4.20
CA PRO A 64 -5.41 16.08 3.01
C PRO A 64 -4.86 16.93 1.85
N GLY A 65 -4.79 16.35 0.65
CA GLY A 65 -4.32 17.04 -0.56
C GLY A 65 -2.80 17.09 -0.74
N THR A 66 -2.02 16.47 0.15
CA THR A 66 -0.57 16.30 -0.03
C THR A 66 -0.28 15.41 -1.24
N LYS A 67 0.47 15.94 -2.22
CA LYS A 67 0.85 15.21 -3.44
C LYS A 67 2.31 14.80 -3.50
N ARG A 68 3.18 15.46 -2.72
CA ARG A 68 4.63 15.24 -2.76
C ARG A 68 5.19 15.24 -1.35
N VAL A 69 6.05 14.29 -1.04
CA VAL A 69 6.70 14.12 0.26
C VAL A 69 8.17 13.78 0.03
N LYS A 70 9.07 14.37 0.82
CA LYS A 70 10.48 14.00 0.80
C LYS A 70 10.77 13.00 1.91
N LEU A 71 11.39 11.88 1.58
CA LEU A 71 11.80 10.85 2.54
C LEU A 71 13.31 10.69 2.53
N SER A 72 13.90 10.44 3.71
CA SER A 72 15.26 9.92 3.82
C SER A 72 15.20 8.39 3.83
N VAL A 73 15.86 7.75 2.88
CA VAL A 73 15.83 6.29 2.68
C VAL A 73 17.25 5.73 2.58
N PRO A 74 17.47 4.46 2.94
CA PRO A 74 18.78 3.81 2.81
C PRO A 74 19.24 3.77 1.33
N ARG A 75 20.53 4.00 1.10
CA ARG A 75 21.13 3.96 -0.25
C ARG A 75 21.37 2.55 -0.78
N GLY A 76 21.66 1.60 0.11
CA GLY A 76 22.13 0.26 -0.25
C GLY A 76 21.08 -0.85 -0.20
N LYS A 77 19.83 -0.51 0.14
CA LYS A 77 18.73 -1.46 0.34
C LYS A 77 17.51 -1.01 -0.46
N MET A 78 16.66 -1.95 -0.88
CA MET A 78 15.35 -1.57 -1.40
C MET A 78 14.53 -0.95 -0.28
N THR A 79 13.82 0.14 -0.58
CA THR A 79 12.77 0.69 0.27
C THR A 79 11.40 0.42 -0.34
N VAL A 80 10.54 -0.27 0.41
CA VAL A 80 9.12 -0.43 0.06
C VAL A 80 8.35 0.75 0.64
N ILE A 81 7.46 1.34 -0.15
CA ILE A 81 6.71 2.54 0.22
C ILE A 81 5.25 2.30 -0.14
N ALA A 82 4.34 2.55 0.81
CA ALA A 82 2.90 2.50 0.57
C ALA A 82 2.21 3.71 1.22
N ALA A 83 1.21 4.28 0.55
CA ALA A 83 0.35 5.28 1.14
C ALA A 83 -1.07 4.73 1.27
N TYR A 84 -1.57 4.71 2.50
CA TYR A 84 -2.89 4.20 2.88
C TYR A 84 -3.88 5.35 3.04
N PRO A 85 -4.86 5.50 2.14
CA PRO A 85 -5.93 6.47 2.33
C PRO A 85 -6.73 6.13 3.59
N LEU A 86 -7.04 7.14 4.41
CA LEU A 86 -7.71 6.95 5.71
C LEU A 86 -7.07 5.85 6.60
N SER A 87 -5.75 5.68 6.54
CA SER A 87 -4.93 4.65 7.23
C SER A 87 -5.22 3.19 6.93
N SER A 88 -6.32 2.86 6.26
CA SER A 88 -6.81 1.47 6.20
C SER A 88 -7.41 1.09 4.86
N LEU A 89 -7.54 2.06 3.96
CA LEU A 89 -7.98 1.79 2.60
C LEU A 89 -6.86 1.19 1.76
N HIS A 90 -7.23 0.61 0.62
CA HIS A 90 -6.32 0.00 -0.34
C HIS A 90 -5.18 0.97 -0.67
N PRO A 91 -3.92 0.57 -0.45
CA PRO A 91 -2.81 1.48 -0.59
C PRO A 91 -2.46 1.72 -2.05
N VAL A 92 -1.80 2.85 -2.32
CA VAL A 92 -0.96 3.01 -3.50
C VAL A 92 0.48 2.70 -3.10
N GLY A 93 1.18 1.92 -3.93
CA GLY A 93 2.49 1.35 -3.60
C GLY A 93 3.61 1.84 -4.53
N GLY A 94 4.86 1.68 -4.08
CA GLY A 94 6.04 2.02 -4.86
C GLY A 94 7.33 1.44 -4.28
N PHE A 95 8.33 1.27 -5.13
CA PHE A 95 9.61 0.66 -4.77
C PHE A 95 10.78 1.57 -5.12
N CYS A 96 11.71 1.74 -4.17
CA CYS A 96 12.90 2.55 -4.33
C CYS A 96 14.13 1.66 -4.25
N HIS A 97 14.86 1.52 -5.36
CA HIS A 97 16.03 0.64 -5.48
C HIS A 97 17.35 1.39 -5.31
N PRO A 98 18.41 0.74 -4.78
CA PRO A 98 19.76 1.31 -4.77
C PRO A 98 20.18 1.82 -6.15
N GLY A 99 20.59 3.08 -6.23
CA GLY A 99 20.97 3.73 -7.50
C GLY A 99 19.81 4.04 -8.45
N GLY A 100 18.57 3.71 -8.10
CA GLY A 100 17.37 4.03 -8.87
C GLY A 100 16.97 5.51 -8.77
N ASN A 101 15.83 5.82 -9.39
CA ASN A 101 15.28 7.18 -9.48
C ASN A 101 15.11 7.84 -8.11
N SER A 102 15.35 9.16 -8.07
CA SER A 102 15.10 9.97 -6.87
C SER A 102 13.63 10.37 -6.72
N ILE A 103 12.80 10.15 -7.75
CA ILE A 103 11.37 10.42 -7.74
C ILE A 103 10.65 9.09 -7.88
N ILE A 104 9.80 8.77 -6.91
CA ILE A 104 9.01 7.54 -6.86
C ILE A 104 7.53 7.93 -6.91
N THR A 105 6.87 7.62 -8.01
CA THR A 105 5.41 7.77 -8.13
C THR A 105 4.75 6.51 -7.57
N LEU A 106 3.83 6.69 -6.62
CA LEU A 106 3.04 5.59 -6.08
C LEU A 106 1.85 5.30 -6.98
N ALA A 107 1.55 4.02 -7.20
CA ALA A 107 0.50 3.55 -8.08
C ALA A 107 -0.40 2.50 -7.41
N GLU A 108 -1.69 2.47 -7.75
CA GLU A 108 -2.65 1.49 -7.19
C GLU A 108 -2.24 0.04 -7.53
N GLU A 109 -1.72 -0.21 -8.74
CA GLU A 109 -1.34 -1.56 -9.20
C GLU A 109 -0.19 -2.16 -8.37
N GLN A 110 0.63 -1.31 -7.73
CA GLN A 110 1.72 -1.73 -6.86
C GLN A 110 1.30 -1.80 -5.39
N GLY A 111 0.09 -1.35 -5.06
CA GLY A 111 -0.45 -1.25 -3.70
C GLY A 111 -0.45 -2.57 -2.96
N SER A 112 -1.11 -3.59 -3.52
CA SER A 112 -1.19 -4.92 -2.90
C SER A 112 0.17 -5.58 -2.67
N LEU A 113 1.11 -5.43 -3.61
CA LEU A 113 2.44 -6.00 -3.45
C LEU A 113 3.23 -5.25 -2.38
N ALA A 114 3.16 -3.91 -2.36
CA ALA A 114 3.81 -3.11 -1.34
C ALA A 114 3.27 -3.43 0.05
N ASP A 115 1.95 -3.55 0.21
CA ASP A 115 1.31 -3.94 1.47
C ASP A 115 1.79 -5.31 1.96
N LEU A 116 1.80 -6.30 1.07
CA LEU A 116 2.28 -7.64 1.37
C LEU A 116 3.74 -7.65 1.83
N LEU A 117 4.61 -6.87 1.18
CA LEU A 117 6.03 -6.76 1.55
C LEU A 117 6.26 -5.96 2.85
N LEU A 118 5.43 -4.96 3.13
CA LEU A 118 5.49 -4.23 4.40
C LEU A 118 5.04 -5.13 5.57
N ASN A 119 3.94 -5.87 5.38
CA ASN A 119 3.42 -6.81 6.37
C ASN A 119 4.38 -7.98 6.67
N SER A 120 5.31 -8.28 5.76
CA SER A 120 6.33 -9.31 5.94
C SER A 120 7.70 -8.82 6.42
N TYR A 121 7.87 -7.51 6.48
CA TYR A 121 9.14 -6.89 6.77
C TYR A 121 9.62 -7.21 8.19
N GLU A 122 8.70 -7.27 9.16
CA GLU A 122 9.03 -7.62 10.55
C GLU A 122 9.53 -9.07 10.69
N GLN A 123 9.06 -9.99 9.83
CA GLN A 123 9.42 -11.40 9.89
C GLN A 123 10.75 -11.69 9.17
N ASN A 124 11.04 -10.98 8.07
CA ASN A 124 12.29 -11.15 7.32
C ASN A 124 12.66 -9.91 6.48
N HIS A 125 13.10 -8.86 7.17
CA HIS A 125 13.53 -7.62 6.53
C HIS A 125 14.68 -7.84 5.53
N GLU A 126 15.64 -8.73 5.81
CA GLU A 126 16.77 -9.00 4.92
C GLU A 126 16.32 -9.54 3.56
N ALA A 127 15.33 -10.43 3.53
CA ALA A 127 14.76 -10.91 2.28
C ALA A 127 14.15 -9.75 1.49
N VAL A 128 13.28 -8.96 2.13
CA VAL A 128 12.59 -7.84 1.47
C VAL A 128 13.58 -6.79 0.95
N GLU A 129 14.60 -6.40 1.73
CA GLU A 129 15.57 -5.36 1.35
C GLU A 129 16.42 -5.70 0.12
N ASN A 130 16.56 -7.00 -0.19
CA ASN A 130 17.37 -7.49 -1.30
C ASN A 130 16.54 -7.84 -2.56
N LEU A 131 15.21 -7.67 -2.52
CA LEU A 131 14.34 -7.94 -3.67
C LEU A 131 14.42 -6.85 -4.74
N GLN A 132 14.18 -7.25 -5.98
CA GLN A 132 13.85 -6.34 -7.07
C GLN A 132 12.33 -6.16 -7.16
N GLY A 133 11.76 -5.33 -6.27
CA GLY A 133 10.32 -5.06 -6.21
C GLY A 133 9.66 -4.67 -7.53
N SER A 134 10.33 -3.94 -8.42
CA SER A 134 9.77 -3.58 -9.74
C SER A 134 9.68 -4.78 -10.68
N LEU A 135 10.66 -5.68 -10.65
CA LEU A 135 10.63 -6.93 -11.39
C LEU A 135 9.55 -7.85 -10.81
N LEU A 136 9.45 -7.94 -9.49
CA LEU A 136 8.42 -8.72 -8.82
C LEU A 136 7.02 -8.21 -9.17
N ALA A 137 6.80 -6.89 -9.17
CA ALA A 137 5.55 -6.29 -9.62
C ALA A 137 5.23 -6.63 -11.08
N SER A 138 6.24 -6.62 -11.98
CA SER A 138 6.01 -7.02 -13.37
C SER A 138 5.69 -8.50 -13.56
N LEU A 139 6.20 -9.36 -12.67
CA LEU A 139 5.93 -10.80 -12.72
C LEU A 139 4.57 -11.12 -12.12
N ALA A 140 4.23 -10.50 -10.98
CA ALA A 140 2.96 -10.67 -10.28
C ALA A 140 1.77 -10.06 -11.02
N GLY A 141 2.00 -9.01 -11.81
CA GLY A 141 0.91 -8.20 -12.34
C GLY A 141 0.15 -7.57 -11.17
N ASP A 142 -1.12 -7.93 -11.00
CA ASP A 142 -1.89 -7.53 -9.82
C ASP A 142 -1.70 -8.55 -8.69
N ALA A 143 -0.99 -8.14 -7.64
CA ALA A 143 -0.74 -8.97 -6.47
C ALA A 143 -2.01 -9.32 -5.67
N SER A 144 -3.13 -8.62 -5.87
CA SER A 144 -4.43 -9.01 -5.30
C SER A 144 -5.03 -10.26 -5.97
N LEU A 145 -4.51 -10.66 -7.14
CA LEU A 145 -4.89 -11.90 -7.81
C LEU A 145 -3.93 -13.05 -7.52
N VAL A 146 -2.85 -12.82 -6.78
CA VAL A 146 -1.88 -13.88 -6.45
C VAL A 146 -2.19 -14.46 -5.08
N ASP A 147 -1.88 -15.74 -4.85
CA ASP A 147 -1.86 -16.29 -3.48
C ASP A 147 -0.74 -15.61 -2.68
N GLY A 148 -1.10 -14.56 -1.94
CA GLY A 148 -0.15 -13.77 -1.15
C GLY A 148 0.60 -14.59 -0.10
N ASN A 149 -0.02 -15.64 0.46
CA ASN A 149 0.66 -16.51 1.43
C ASN A 149 1.69 -17.38 0.74
N ALA A 150 1.34 -17.99 -0.40
CA ALA A 150 2.28 -18.79 -1.18
C ALA A 150 3.44 -17.93 -1.71
N LEU A 151 3.14 -16.72 -2.18
CA LEU A 151 4.14 -15.73 -2.58
C LEU A 151 5.06 -15.39 -1.43
N MET A 152 4.51 -15.11 -0.25
CA MET A 152 5.30 -14.78 0.92
C MET A 152 6.25 -15.91 1.31
N VAL A 153 5.74 -17.13 1.43
CA VAL A 153 6.54 -18.32 1.76
C VAL A 153 7.66 -18.51 0.73
N SER A 154 7.36 -18.33 -0.54
CA SER A 154 8.36 -18.46 -1.62
C SER A 154 9.43 -17.38 -1.54
N LEU A 155 9.06 -16.13 -1.22
CA LEU A 155 10.00 -15.02 -1.01
C LEU A 155 10.90 -15.29 0.20
N LEU A 156 10.33 -15.78 1.31
CA LEU A 156 11.08 -16.11 2.52
C LEU A 156 12.06 -17.27 2.33
N ASN A 157 11.72 -18.23 1.46
CA ASN A 157 12.57 -19.36 1.13
C ASN A 157 13.57 -19.06 0.00
N GLY A 158 13.47 -17.92 -0.68
CA GLY A 158 14.28 -17.60 -1.86
C GLY A 158 13.92 -18.42 -3.10
N GLU A 159 12.74 -19.03 -3.13
CA GLU A 159 12.26 -19.95 -4.17
C GLU A 159 11.13 -19.31 -4.97
N LEU A 160 11.42 -18.24 -5.72
CA LEU A 160 10.46 -17.66 -6.67
C LEU A 160 10.36 -18.54 -7.91
N SER A 161 9.29 -19.34 -7.98
CA SER A 161 8.92 -20.10 -9.16
C SER A 161 7.82 -19.38 -9.96
N GLU A 162 7.76 -19.59 -11.28
CA GLU A 162 6.67 -19.04 -12.12
C GLU A 162 5.28 -19.44 -11.59
N GLY A 163 5.15 -20.64 -11.03
CA GLY A 163 3.90 -21.16 -10.47
C GLY A 163 3.38 -20.40 -9.25
N THR A 164 4.27 -19.81 -8.45
CA THR A 164 3.93 -19.04 -7.26
C THR A 164 3.25 -17.71 -7.62
N VAL A 165 3.59 -17.19 -8.80
CA VAL A 165 3.20 -15.84 -9.23
C VAL A 165 2.04 -15.90 -10.24
N LEU A 166 1.47 -17.08 -10.46
CA LEU A 166 0.33 -17.24 -11.36
C LEU A 166 -0.90 -16.51 -10.82
N PRO A 167 -1.52 -15.63 -11.62
CA PRO A 167 -2.74 -14.95 -11.23
C PRO A 167 -3.89 -15.96 -11.12
N LEU A 168 -4.58 -15.93 -9.99
CA LEU A 168 -5.83 -16.62 -9.74
C LEU A 168 -6.96 -15.89 -10.48
N ALA A 169 -7.97 -16.66 -10.89
CA ALA A 169 -9.17 -16.07 -11.45
C ALA A 169 -9.95 -15.28 -10.39
N MET A 170 -10.48 -14.12 -10.78
CA MET A 170 -11.42 -13.35 -9.97
C MET A 170 -12.60 -14.21 -9.51
N LEU A 171 -13.21 -13.82 -8.39
CA LEU A 171 -14.38 -14.50 -7.84
C LEU A 171 -15.65 -13.78 -8.27
N ASP A 172 -16.60 -14.50 -8.84
CA ASP A 172 -17.93 -13.97 -9.11
C ASP A 172 -18.73 -13.97 -7.80
N VAL A 173 -19.24 -12.81 -7.42
CA VAL A 173 -19.99 -12.59 -6.19
C VAL A 173 -21.36 -12.00 -6.52
N THR A 174 -22.39 -12.62 -5.96
CA THR A 174 -23.76 -12.11 -6.02
C THR A 174 -24.14 -11.55 -4.65
N LEU A 175 -24.40 -10.25 -4.59
CA LEU A 175 -24.91 -9.58 -3.39
C LEU A 175 -26.41 -9.36 -3.52
N CYS A 176 -27.13 -9.54 -2.43
CA CYS A 176 -28.57 -9.30 -2.33
C CYS A 176 -28.85 -8.31 -1.19
N ASP A 177 -30.04 -7.70 -1.20
CA ASP A 177 -30.55 -6.88 -0.11
C ASP A 177 -29.65 -5.68 0.28
N LEU A 178 -28.89 -5.14 -0.68
CA LEU A 178 -28.09 -3.94 -0.47
C LEU A 178 -29.00 -2.69 -0.44
N PRO A 179 -28.78 -1.75 0.51
CA PRO A 179 -29.51 -0.49 0.51
C PRO A 179 -29.38 0.25 -0.81
N GLU A 180 -30.46 0.91 -1.20
CA GLU A 180 -30.53 1.66 -2.44
C GLU A 180 -29.51 2.80 -2.49
N GLY A 181 -29.07 3.11 -3.71
CA GLY A 181 -28.20 4.23 -4.01
C GLY A 181 -26.97 3.82 -4.82
N TYR A 182 -26.08 4.79 -5.01
CA TYR A 182 -24.86 4.63 -5.78
C TYR A 182 -23.69 4.19 -4.89
N TRP A 183 -23.04 3.10 -5.27
CA TRP A 183 -21.94 2.47 -4.56
C TRP A 183 -20.64 2.70 -5.34
N VAL A 184 -19.73 3.47 -4.75
CA VAL A 184 -18.44 3.84 -5.35
C VAL A 184 -17.35 2.95 -4.79
N PRO A 185 -16.59 2.21 -5.64
CA PRO A 185 -15.53 1.35 -5.16
C PRO A 185 -14.40 2.16 -4.54
N GLU A 186 -13.60 1.48 -3.73
CA GLU A 186 -12.34 1.98 -3.19
C GLU A 186 -11.23 1.97 -4.25
N ARG A 187 -11.18 0.93 -5.08
CA ARG A 187 -10.18 0.74 -6.14
C ARG A 187 -10.68 1.24 -7.49
N ARG A 188 -9.78 1.78 -8.33
CA ARG A 188 -10.12 2.25 -9.68
C ARG A 188 -10.41 1.13 -10.67
N VAL A 189 -9.79 -0.03 -10.48
CA VAL A 189 -10.00 -1.21 -11.35
C VAL A 189 -11.44 -1.76 -11.25
N GLN A 190 -12.11 -1.47 -10.14
CA GLN A 190 -13.46 -1.96 -9.85
C GLN A 190 -14.54 -1.04 -10.42
N GLN A 191 -15.71 -1.61 -10.71
CA GLN A 191 -16.84 -0.85 -11.21
C GLN A 191 -17.74 -0.33 -10.08
N ALA A 192 -18.17 0.91 -10.21
CA ALA A 192 -19.26 1.48 -9.41
C ALA A 192 -20.62 0.98 -9.90
N PHE A 193 -21.58 0.84 -8.99
CA PHE A 193 -22.90 0.28 -9.33
C PHE A 193 -24.02 1.00 -8.60
N TRP A 194 -25.23 0.89 -9.17
CA TRP A 194 -26.46 1.29 -8.50
C TRP A 194 -27.10 0.05 -7.88
N SER A 195 -27.49 0.14 -6.63
CA SER A 195 -28.36 -0.86 -5.99
C SER A 195 -29.78 -0.32 -5.95
N GLN A 196 -30.74 -1.15 -6.35
CA GLN A 196 -32.17 -0.92 -6.10
C GLN A 196 -32.67 -2.00 -5.14
N TRP A 197 -33.67 -1.65 -4.33
CA TRP A 197 -34.17 -2.56 -3.30
C TRP A 197 -34.67 -3.89 -3.90
N GLY A 198 -34.11 -5.00 -3.43
CA GLY A 198 -34.48 -6.35 -3.86
C GLY A 198 -33.83 -6.81 -5.17
N GLU A 199 -32.96 -6.01 -5.79
CA GLU A 199 -32.14 -6.44 -6.91
C GLU A 199 -30.87 -7.15 -6.44
N THR A 200 -30.42 -8.10 -7.25
CA THR A 200 -29.12 -8.76 -7.08
C THR A 200 -28.05 -7.97 -7.81
N VAL A 201 -26.93 -7.72 -7.14
CA VAL A 201 -25.75 -7.10 -7.75
C VAL A 201 -24.71 -8.18 -7.98
N GLU A 202 -24.25 -8.31 -9.23
CA GLU A 202 -23.16 -9.21 -9.61
C GLU A 202 -21.85 -8.42 -9.69
N LEU A 203 -20.84 -8.90 -9.00
CA LEU A 203 -19.51 -8.29 -8.94
C LEU A 203 -18.44 -9.33 -9.25
N GLN A 204 -17.40 -8.91 -9.94
CA GLN A 204 -16.15 -9.66 -10.02
C GLN A 204 -15.15 -9.05 -9.05
N VAL A 205 -14.66 -9.86 -8.13
CA VAL A 205 -13.82 -9.37 -7.02
C VAL A 205 -12.46 -10.07 -6.99
N GLU A 206 -11.45 -9.30 -6.62
CA GLU A 206 -10.07 -9.77 -6.42
C GLU A 206 -9.91 -10.38 -5.02
N GLY A 207 -8.71 -10.88 -4.70
CA GLY A 207 -8.39 -11.43 -3.39
C GLY A 207 -8.26 -10.35 -2.32
N GLY A 208 -8.64 -10.69 -1.09
CA GLY A 208 -8.53 -9.81 0.06
C GLY A 208 -9.74 -8.89 0.25
N ILE A 209 -9.51 -7.73 0.87
CA ILE A 209 -10.57 -6.80 1.25
C ILE A 209 -10.79 -5.76 0.15
N GLN A 210 -12.05 -5.60 -0.23
CA GLN A 210 -12.52 -4.57 -1.17
C GLN A 210 -13.72 -3.85 -0.56
N ARG A 211 -13.79 -2.52 -0.78
CA ARG A 211 -14.85 -1.70 -0.19
C ARG A 211 -15.58 -0.87 -1.23
N TRP A 212 -16.86 -0.64 -0.96
CA TRP A 212 -17.70 0.29 -1.70
C TRP A 212 -18.39 1.25 -0.75
N TRP A 213 -18.40 2.53 -1.11
CA TRP A 213 -19.01 3.59 -0.33
C TRP A 213 -20.31 4.07 -0.97
N ASN A 214 -21.38 4.05 -0.18
CA ASN A 214 -22.63 4.72 -0.51
C ASN A 214 -22.70 6.04 0.28
N ARG A 215 -22.47 7.14 -0.44
CA ARG A 215 -22.44 8.49 0.13
C ARG A 215 -23.79 8.91 0.70
N GLU A 216 -24.87 8.65 -0.03
CA GLU A 216 -26.23 9.09 0.30
C GLU A 216 -26.70 8.48 1.62
N ARG A 217 -26.35 7.22 1.86
CA ARG A 217 -26.70 6.47 3.07
C ARG A 217 -25.62 6.52 4.15
N SER A 218 -24.44 7.07 3.86
CA SER A 218 -23.27 7.04 4.74
C SER A 218 -22.90 5.61 5.16
N LEU A 219 -22.92 4.69 4.19
CA LEU A 219 -22.64 3.25 4.39
C LEU A 219 -21.38 2.83 3.64
N CYS A 220 -20.70 1.83 4.19
CA CYS A 220 -19.56 1.16 3.57
C CYS A 220 -19.85 -0.35 3.52
N LEU A 221 -19.86 -0.88 2.31
CA LEU A 221 -19.86 -2.32 2.05
C LEU A 221 -18.40 -2.77 2.06
N THR A 222 -18.09 -3.74 2.91
CA THR A 222 -16.77 -4.40 2.93
C THR A 222 -16.95 -5.85 2.52
N LEU A 223 -16.24 -6.26 1.48
CA LEU A 223 -16.22 -7.61 0.97
C LEU A 223 -14.81 -8.17 1.15
N TYR A 224 -14.70 -9.30 1.83
CA TYR A 224 -13.49 -10.11 1.87
C TYR A 224 -13.66 -11.31 0.95
N SER A 225 -12.68 -11.56 0.10
CA SER A 225 -12.66 -12.71 -0.80
C SER A 225 -11.39 -13.55 -0.61
N ASP A 226 -11.57 -14.86 -0.56
CA ASP A 226 -10.50 -15.86 -0.61
C ASP A 226 -10.58 -16.56 -1.96
N LEU A 227 -9.66 -16.21 -2.87
CA LEU A 227 -9.62 -16.76 -4.23
C LEU A 227 -9.21 -18.23 -4.25
N VAL A 228 -8.46 -18.71 -3.26
CA VAL A 228 -8.01 -20.11 -3.17
C VAL A 228 -9.16 -21.00 -2.72
N GLN A 229 -9.89 -20.59 -1.68
CA GLN A 229 -11.06 -21.32 -1.18
C GLN A 229 -12.33 -21.04 -1.99
N ARG A 230 -12.30 -20.06 -2.89
CA ARG A 230 -13.46 -19.59 -3.68
C ARG A 230 -14.64 -19.20 -2.79
N ARG A 231 -14.35 -18.45 -1.72
CA ARG A 231 -15.33 -18.01 -0.71
C ARG A 231 -15.25 -16.51 -0.52
N TYR A 232 -16.36 -15.92 -0.12
CA TYR A 232 -16.41 -14.51 0.25
C TYR A 232 -17.27 -14.30 1.49
N MET A 233 -17.03 -13.18 2.15
CA MET A 233 -17.86 -12.65 3.22
C MET A 233 -18.10 -11.18 2.95
N SER A 234 -19.32 -10.72 3.17
CA SER A 234 -19.68 -9.31 3.07
C SER A 234 -20.17 -8.80 4.42
N SER A 235 -19.93 -7.51 4.66
CA SER A 235 -20.43 -6.81 5.82
C SER A 235 -20.79 -5.38 5.44
N LEU A 236 -21.77 -4.83 6.15
CA LEU A 236 -22.24 -3.47 5.94
C LEU A 236 -22.11 -2.67 7.23
N ALA A 237 -21.42 -1.55 7.15
CA ALA A 237 -21.14 -0.70 8.29
C ALA A 237 -21.34 0.78 7.93
N LYS A 238 -21.25 1.65 8.94
CA LYS A 238 -21.20 3.09 8.73
C LYS A 238 -19.91 3.44 8.00
N ALA A 239 -20.00 4.34 7.01
CA ALA A 239 -18.82 4.83 6.31
C ALA A 239 -17.85 5.55 7.27
N PRO A 240 -16.53 5.47 7.03
CA PRO A 240 -15.56 6.24 7.80
C PRO A 240 -15.84 7.74 7.64
N PHE A 241 -15.51 8.51 8.68
CA PHE A 241 -15.65 9.96 8.66
C PHE A 241 -14.34 10.63 8.25
N TRP A 242 -14.40 11.60 7.32
CA TRP A 242 -13.30 12.49 6.97
C TRP A 242 -13.78 13.86 6.48
#